data_AF-A0A8S2KN57-F1
#
_entry.id   AF-A0A8S2KN57-F1
#
_cell.length_a   1.000
_cell.length_b   1.000
_cell.length_c   1.000
_cell.angle_alpha   90.00
_cell.angle_beta   90.00
_cell.angle_gamma   90.00
#
_symmetry.space_group_name_H-M   'P 1'
#
loop_
_entity.id
_entity.type
_entity.pdbx_description
1 polymer ?
#
loop_
_entity_poly.entity_id
_entity_poly.type
_entity_poly.pdbx_seq_one_letter_code
_entity_poly.pdbx_strand_id
1 'polypeptide(L)'
;MPPIQRLAYVFEDQYRNDPEKSFHTTALYAMWAAKSFMLNYTANWNPFESDYFLWIDGGSFRESTYRFTKWPDAQRIKTIFARDPDRLLLSLVHPLKKRFCSFNYSLEDGPVKFDLFEGGIIAGSFQTIIWWTKVYFNTIDLFVDKSYFVGKDQHIMNAIALAHSTRILVILSFRLKCGNEWFVYGPLLADQNEKKSLFRLDCHSEGLMNVIQKLDKICLEEINIS
;
A
#
# COMPACT_ATOMS: atom_id res chain seq x y z
N MET A 1 14.33 -15.11 4.78
CA MET A 1 14.19 -14.36 3.50
C MET A 1 15.38 -13.43 3.37
N PRO A 2 16.17 -13.49 2.27
CA PRO A 2 17.51 -12.88 2.24
C PRO A 2 17.56 -11.38 2.58
N PRO A 3 16.68 -10.50 2.05
CA PRO A 3 16.71 -9.08 2.40
C PRO A 3 16.30 -8.77 3.85
N ILE A 4 15.58 -9.69 4.51
CA ILE A 4 15.08 -9.52 5.88
C ILE A 4 16.11 -10.00 6.90
N GLN A 5 16.89 -11.03 6.56
CA GLN A 5 17.90 -11.60 7.47
C GLN A 5 18.94 -10.55 7.89
N ARG A 6 19.37 -9.70 6.95
CA ARG A 6 20.32 -8.60 7.24
C ARG A 6 19.74 -7.50 8.14
N LEU A 7 18.41 -7.43 8.29
CA LEU A 7 17.73 -6.43 9.13
C LEU A 7 17.45 -6.94 10.55
N ALA A 8 17.75 -8.20 10.87
CA ALA A 8 17.43 -8.79 12.17
C ALA A 8 18.01 -7.98 13.34
N TYR A 9 19.31 -7.67 13.30
CA TYR A 9 19.96 -6.85 14.32
C TYR A 9 19.42 -5.42 14.38
N VAL A 10 19.11 -4.83 13.22
CA VAL A 10 18.50 -3.50 13.13
C VAL A 10 17.15 -3.49 13.84
N PHE A 11 16.30 -4.49 13.59
CA PHE A 11 14.99 -4.60 14.22
C PHE A 11 15.08 -4.82 15.72
N GLU A 12 16.01 -5.64 16.20
CA GLU A 12 16.25 -5.85 17.64
C GLU A 12 16.69 -4.58 18.35
N ASP A 13 17.58 -3.81 17.75
CA ASP A 13 18.05 -2.54 18.29
C ASP A 13 16.91 -1.51 18.33
N GLN A 14 16.21 -1.34 17.21
CA GLN A 14 15.14 -0.35 17.07
C GLN A 14 13.91 -0.66 17.92
N TYR A 15 13.60 -1.94 18.17
CA TYR A 15 12.48 -2.35 19.02
C TYR A 15 12.54 -1.75 20.42
N ARG A 16 13.74 -1.53 20.96
CA ARG A 16 13.94 -0.93 22.29
C ARG A 16 13.35 0.48 22.38
N ASN A 17 13.37 1.20 21.26
CA ASN A 17 12.98 2.59 21.11
C ASN A 17 11.63 2.76 20.39
N ASP A 18 10.93 1.67 20.09
CA ASP A 18 9.61 1.75 19.45
C ASP A 18 8.56 2.25 20.46
N PRO A 19 7.91 3.42 20.21
CA PRO A 19 6.84 3.92 21.06
C PRO A 19 5.62 2.98 21.10
N GLU A 20 5.44 2.12 20.10
CA GLU A 20 4.33 1.19 19.96
C GLU A 20 4.74 -0.26 20.32
N LYS A 21 5.89 -0.46 20.99
CA LYS A 21 6.44 -1.79 21.33
C LYS A 21 5.52 -2.71 22.14
N SER A 22 4.47 -2.17 22.77
CA SER A 22 3.45 -2.97 23.47
C SER A 22 2.56 -3.78 22.54
N PHE A 23 2.47 -3.38 21.26
CA PHE A 23 1.69 -4.08 20.24
C PHE A 23 2.56 -4.56 19.06
N HIS A 24 3.82 -4.14 19.01
CA HIS A 24 4.77 -4.55 17.99
C HIS A 24 5.75 -5.61 18.50
N THR A 25 6.34 -6.34 17.55
CA THR A 25 7.45 -7.27 17.79
C THR A 25 8.42 -7.18 16.63
N THR A 26 9.67 -7.62 16.81
CA THR A 26 10.66 -7.70 15.72
C THR A 26 10.20 -8.63 14.59
N ALA A 27 9.46 -9.69 14.92
CA ALA A 27 8.85 -10.58 13.94
C ALA A 27 7.79 -9.86 13.08
N LEU A 28 7.05 -8.92 13.68
CA LEU A 28 6.08 -8.09 12.94
C LEU A 28 6.79 -7.14 11.96
N TYR A 29 7.89 -6.50 12.36
CA TYR A 29 8.70 -5.67 11.46
C TYR A 29 9.23 -6.50 10.29
N ALA A 30 9.73 -7.70 10.57
CA ALA A 30 10.20 -8.63 9.56
C ALA A 30 9.08 -9.03 8.59
N MET A 31 7.86 -9.27 9.07
CA MET A 31 6.70 -9.58 8.23
C MET A 31 6.34 -8.39 7.32
N TRP A 32 6.27 -7.18 7.87
CA TRP A 32 5.99 -5.97 7.13
C TRP A 32 7.02 -5.68 6.03
N ALA A 33 8.31 -5.76 6.35
CA ALA A 33 9.35 -5.61 5.34
C ALA A 33 9.35 -6.74 4.29
N ALA A 34 8.90 -7.94 4.66
CA ALA A 34 8.89 -9.10 3.78
C ALA A 34 7.81 -9.00 2.68
N LYS A 35 6.77 -8.17 2.84
CA LYS A 35 5.68 -7.99 1.86
C LYS A 35 6.23 -7.66 0.46
N SER A 36 7.09 -6.65 0.37
CA SER A 36 7.71 -6.21 -0.89
C SER A 36 8.61 -7.28 -1.51
N PHE A 37 9.29 -8.09 -0.68
CA PHE A 37 10.10 -9.20 -1.17
C PHE A 37 9.25 -10.34 -1.72
N MET A 38 8.23 -10.77 -0.97
CA MET A 38 7.33 -11.85 -1.38
C MET A 38 6.57 -11.49 -2.64
N LEU A 39 6.08 -10.24 -2.76
CA LEU A 39 5.40 -9.77 -3.95
C LEU A 39 6.31 -9.79 -5.18
N ASN A 40 7.57 -9.35 -5.03
CA ASN A 40 8.57 -9.42 -6.09
C ASN A 40 8.91 -10.86 -6.48
N TYR A 41 9.07 -11.75 -5.50
CA TYR A 41 9.32 -13.16 -5.76
C TYR A 41 8.19 -13.78 -6.59
N THR A 42 6.93 -13.54 -6.21
CA THR A 42 5.75 -13.98 -6.96
C THR A 42 5.73 -13.41 -8.38
N ALA A 43 6.05 -12.13 -8.54
CA ALA A 43 6.10 -11.47 -9.84
C ALA A 43 7.17 -12.05 -10.77
N ASN A 44 8.34 -12.45 -10.23
CA ASN A 44 9.40 -13.10 -11.01
C ASN A 44 9.08 -14.55 -11.37
N TRP A 45 8.37 -15.27 -10.51
CA TRP A 45 8.00 -16.65 -10.77
C TRP A 45 6.90 -16.77 -11.83
N ASN A 46 5.86 -15.93 -11.74
CA ASN A 46 4.75 -15.75 -12.68
C ASN A 46 4.33 -16.98 -13.53
N PRO A 47 3.97 -18.12 -12.92
CA PRO A 47 3.58 -19.32 -13.68
C PRO A 47 2.21 -19.18 -14.38
N PHE A 48 1.44 -18.14 -14.03
CA PHE A 48 0.11 -17.88 -14.55
C PHE A 48 0.09 -16.78 -15.61
N GLU A 49 1.26 -16.31 -16.07
CA GLU A 49 1.39 -15.24 -17.08
C GLU A 49 0.53 -14.01 -16.73
N SER A 50 0.50 -13.66 -15.45
CA SER A 50 -0.27 -12.54 -14.93
C SER A 50 0.35 -11.20 -15.29
N ASP A 51 -0.49 -10.24 -15.67
CA ASP A 51 -0.08 -8.86 -15.96
C ASP A 51 0.19 -8.05 -14.68
N TYR A 52 -0.55 -8.35 -13.62
CA TYR A 52 -0.59 -7.59 -12.37
C TYR A 52 -0.42 -8.50 -11.16
N PHE A 53 0.25 -7.98 -10.14
CA PHE A 53 0.53 -8.69 -8.90
C PHE A 53 0.06 -7.86 -7.72
N LEU A 54 -0.49 -8.54 -6.72
CA LEU A 54 -1.09 -7.91 -5.56
C LEU A 54 -0.60 -8.58 -4.27
N TRP A 55 -0.14 -7.77 -3.34
CA TRP A 55 -0.12 -8.12 -1.93
C TRP A 55 -1.43 -7.64 -1.30
N ILE A 56 -2.05 -8.49 -0.50
CA ILE A 56 -3.28 -8.20 0.24
C ILE A 56 -3.15 -8.83 1.63
N ASP A 57 -3.28 -8.02 2.68
CA ASP A 57 -3.28 -8.53 4.05
C ASP A 57 -4.54 -9.39 4.29
N GLY A 58 -4.34 -10.54 4.92
CA GLY A 58 -5.43 -11.49 5.24
C GLY A 58 -6.54 -10.88 6.10
N GLY A 59 -6.24 -9.79 6.82
CA GLY A 59 -7.21 -9.03 7.60
C GLY A 59 -8.41 -8.52 6.79
N SER A 60 -8.27 -8.35 5.47
CA SER A 60 -9.40 -7.97 4.59
C SER A 60 -10.45 -9.05 4.37
N PHE A 61 -10.19 -10.27 4.83
CA PHE A 61 -11.10 -11.41 4.67
C PHE A 61 -11.66 -11.90 6.01
N ARG A 62 -11.36 -11.24 7.13
CA ARG A 62 -11.76 -11.71 8.46
C ARG A 62 -13.24 -11.48 8.77
N GLU A 63 -13.87 -10.54 8.09
CA GLU A 63 -15.30 -10.28 8.25
C GLU A 63 -16.10 -11.41 7.59
N SER A 64 -16.74 -12.23 8.41
CA SER A 64 -17.51 -13.41 7.96
C SER A 64 -18.73 -13.07 7.12
N THR A 65 -19.14 -11.79 7.12
CA THR A 65 -20.17 -11.25 6.24
C THR A 65 -19.74 -11.27 4.78
N TYR A 66 -18.44 -11.28 4.48
CA TYR A 66 -17.93 -11.37 3.11
C TYR A 66 -17.66 -12.81 2.68
N ARG A 67 -18.36 -13.26 1.64
CA ARG A 67 -18.09 -14.53 0.96
C ARG A 67 -17.70 -14.24 -0.48
N PHE A 68 -16.41 -14.27 -0.75
CA PHE A 68 -15.87 -14.06 -2.08
C PHE A 68 -15.78 -15.40 -2.80
N THR A 69 -16.53 -15.56 -3.90
CA THR A 69 -16.41 -16.74 -4.77
C THR A 69 -15.60 -16.44 -6.03
N LYS A 70 -15.46 -15.17 -6.39
CA LYS A 70 -14.66 -14.66 -7.50
C LYS A 70 -13.88 -13.45 -7.03
N TRP A 71 -12.69 -13.73 -6.51
CA TRP A 71 -11.77 -12.71 -6.04
C TRP A 71 -10.31 -13.06 -6.38
N PRO A 72 -9.50 -12.07 -6.80
CA PRO A 72 -9.92 -10.73 -7.21
C PRO A 72 -10.70 -10.77 -8.54
N ASP A 73 -11.57 -9.79 -8.77
CA ASP A 73 -12.20 -9.58 -10.09
C ASP A 73 -11.14 -9.03 -11.06
N ALA A 74 -10.70 -9.88 -11.98
CA ALA A 74 -9.68 -9.54 -12.98
C ALA A 74 -10.07 -8.33 -13.84
N GLN A 75 -11.36 -8.14 -14.14
CA GLN A 75 -11.83 -7.00 -14.92
C GLN A 75 -11.71 -5.70 -14.12
N ARG A 76 -11.94 -5.75 -12.80
CA ARG A 76 -11.68 -4.60 -11.92
C ARG A 76 -10.20 -4.25 -11.92
N ILE A 77 -9.31 -5.23 -11.75
CA ILE A 77 -7.86 -4.98 -11.79
C ILE A 77 -7.45 -4.34 -13.12
N LYS A 78 -7.91 -4.90 -14.25
CA LYS A 78 -7.67 -4.32 -15.57
C LYS A 78 -8.21 -2.88 -15.68
N THR A 79 -9.38 -2.60 -15.13
CA THR A 79 -9.98 -1.26 -15.15
C THR A 79 -9.14 -0.25 -14.37
N ILE A 80 -8.57 -0.65 -13.22
CA ILE A 80 -7.72 0.20 -12.38
C ILE A 80 -6.48 0.63 -13.16
N PHE A 81 -5.80 -0.32 -13.80
CA PHE A 81 -4.51 -0.08 -14.45
C PHE A 81 -4.62 0.30 -15.93
N ALA A 82 -5.81 0.24 -16.54
CA ALA A 82 -6.01 0.51 -17.98
C ALA A 82 -5.44 1.88 -18.44
N ARG A 83 -5.45 2.88 -17.56
CA ARG A 83 -4.96 4.24 -17.87
C ARG A 83 -3.57 4.52 -17.31
N ASP A 84 -3.10 3.71 -16.38
CA ASP A 84 -1.94 3.97 -15.55
C ASP A 84 -1.18 2.67 -15.20
N PRO A 85 -0.72 1.91 -16.22
CA PRO A 85 -0.15 0.57 -16.01
C PRO A 85 1.21 0.59 -15.28
N ASP A 86 1.91 1.72 -15.32
CA ASP A 86 3.25 1.91 -14.75
C ASP A 86 3.24 2.52 -13.34
N ARG A 87 2.06 2.60 -12.71
CA ARG A 87 1.91 3.13 -11.36
C ARG A 87 1.66 2.01 -10.35
N LEU A 88 2.19 2.19 -9.14
CA LEU A 88 1.94 1.34 -7.99
C LEU A 88 0.67 1.80 -7.29
N LEU A 89 -0.24 0.87 -7.02
CA LEU A 89 -1.45 1.11 -6.25
C LEU A 89 -1.17 0.89 -4.76
N LEU A 90 -1.40 1.95 -3.98
CA LEU A 90 -1.45 1.95 -2.52
C LEU A 90 -2.83 2.38 -2.04
N SER A 91 -3.07 2.33 -0.73
CA SER A 91 -4.33 2.73 -0.11
C SER A 91 -4.10 3.81 0.92
N LEU A 92 -4.85 4.91 0.79
CA LEU A 92 -4.78 6.10 1.62
C LEU A 92 -5.96 6.07 2.61
N VAL A 93 -5.67 5.99 3.91
CA VAL A 93 -6.68 5.85 4.98
C VAL A 93 -7.19 7.18 5.51
N HIS A 94 -6.52 8.29 5.20
CA HIS A 94 -6.93 9.64 5.59
C HIS A 94 -6.74 10.64 4.44
N PRO A 95 -7.57 11.69 4.34
CA PRO A 95 -7.34 12.76 3.38
C PRO A 95 -5.92 13.34 3.49
N LEU A 96 -5.25 13.45 2.34
CA LEU A 96 -3.91 14.03 2.28
C LEU A 96 -4.01 15.53 2.52
N LYS A 97 -3.22 16.04 3.46
CA LYS A 97 -3.18 17.48 3.78
C LYS A 97 -2.11 18.17 2.93
N LYS A 98 -2.33 19.42 2.52
CA LYS A 98 -1.35 20.28 1.83
C LYS A 98 0.10 20.17 2.31
N ARG A 99 0.34 20.08 3.63
CA ARG A 99 1.70 19.97 4.20
C ARG A 99 2.49 18.75 3.73
N PHE A 100 1.82 17.72 3.24
CA PHE A 100 2.46 16.51 2.70
C PHE A 100 2.69 16.59 1.19
N CYS A 101 2.09 17.56 0.53
CA CYS A 101 2.19 17.76 -0.91
C CYS A 101 3.34 18.71 -1.27
N SER A 102 4.54 18.32 -0.89
CA SER A 102 5.77 18.99 -1.33
C SER A 102 6.37 18.21 -2.50
N PHE A 103 6.39 18.80 -3.69
CA PHE A 103 7.11 18.21 -4.84
C PHE A 103 8.63 18.19 -4.66
N ASN A 104 9.14 18.81 -3.58
CA ASN A 104 10.55 18.81 -3.22
C ASN A 104 10.90 17.80 -2.13
N TYR A 105 9.93 17.00 -1.64
CA TYR A 105 10.23 15.97 -0.65
C TYR A 105 11.21 14.94 -1.22
N SER A 106 12.31 14.75 -0.51
CA SER A 106 13.34 13.77 -0.83
C SER A 106 13.33 12.63 0.18
N LEU A 107 13.72 11.43 -0.24
CA LEU A 107 13.98 10.35 0.70
C LEU A 107 15.05 10.74 1.75
N GLU A 108 15.93 11.68 1.41
CA GLU A 108 16.91 12.22 2.35
C GLU A 108 16.31 12.92 3.57
N ASP A 109 15.05 13.39 3.48
CA ASP A 109 14.30 14.05 4.55
C ASP A 109 13.83 13.06 5.65
N GLY A 110 13.99 11.77 5.41
CA GLY A 110 13.70 10.70 6.38
C GLY A 110 12.22 10.31 6.46
N PRO A 111 11.88 9.36 7.36
CA PRO A 111 10.56 8.72 7.39
C PRO A 111 9.42 9.69 7.73
N VAL A 112 8.27 9.49 7.09
CA VAL A 112 7.05 10.25 7.37
C VAL A 112 6.21 9.47 8.37
N LYS A 113 6.22 9.92 9.63
CA LYS A 113 5.59 9.26 10.78
C LYS A 113 4.11 9.62 10.94
N PHE A 114 3.29 9.26 9.96
CA PHE A 114 1.84 9.47 9.96
C PHE A 114 1.13 8.26 9.35
N ASP A 115 -0.09 7.98 9.77
CA ASP A 115 -0.90 6.91 9.16
C ASP A 115 -1.58 7.45 7.88
N LEU A 116 -0.79 7.68 6.82
CA LEU A 116 -1.32 8.13 5.52
C LEU A 116 -1.68 6.92 4.66
N PHE A 117 -0.66 6.15 4.28
CA PHE A 117 -0.82 4.93 3.53
C PHE A 117 -0.87 3.74 4.47
N GLU A 118 -1.83 2.86 4.26
CA GLU A 118 -1.87 1.57 4.95
C GLU A 118 -1.02 0.52 4.22
N GLY A 119 -0.48 -0.44 4.99
CA GLY A 119 0.35 -1.52 4.46
C GLY A 119 -0.44 -2.74 3.94
N GLY A 120 -1.78 -2.68 3.92
CA GLY A 120 -2.64 -3.83 3.63
C GLY A 120 -2.79 -4.16 2.15
N ILE A 121 -2.44 -3.24 1.25
CA ILE A 121 -2.46 -3.47 -0.19
C ILE A 121 -1.25 -2.84 -0.88
N ILE A 122 -0.61 -3.62 -1.75
CA ILE A 122 0.41 -3.17 -2.69
C ILE A 122 0.11 -3.85 -4.02
N ALA A 123 -0.10 -3.11 -5.09
CA ALA A 123 -0.42 -3.71 -6.39
C ALA A 123 0.21 -2.98 -7.57
N GLY A 124 0.56 -3.70 -8.63
CA GLY A 124 1.13 -3.11 -9.83
C GLY A 124 1.45 -4.14 -10.90
N SER A 125 1.89 -3.65 -12.06
CA SER A 125 2.46 -4.50 -13.12
C SER A 125 3.79 -5.12 -12.68
N PHE A 126 4.27 -6.12 -13.41
CA PHE A 126 5.59 -6.73 -13.17
C PHE A 126 6.69 -5.66 -12.97
N GLN A 127 6.82 -4.73 -13.93
CA GLN A 127 7.86 -3.69 -13.89
C GLN A 127 7.69 -2.74 -12.70
N THR A 128 6.45 -2.40 -12.36
CA THR A 128 6.14 -1.58 -11.19
C THR A 128 6.54 -2.29 -9.88
N ILE A 129 6.32 -3.60 -9.76
CA ILE A 129 6.74 -4.37 -8.59
C ILE A 129 8.27 -4.45 -8.48
N ILE A 130 8.99 -4.68 -9.59
CA ILE A 130 10.46 -4.64 -9.58
C ILE A 130 10.97 -3.28 -9.08
N TRP A 131 10.41 -2.20 -9.62
CA TRP A 131 10.75 -0.84 -9.21
C TRP A 131 10.47 -0.61 -7.73
N TRP A 132 9.25 -0.95 -7.28
CA TRP A 132 8.83 -0.77 -5.89
C TRP A 132 9.76 -1.49 -4.93
N THR A 133 10.04 -2.78 -5.16
CA THR A 133 10.87 -3.57 -4.25
C THR A 133 12.30 -3.04 -4.20
N LYS A 134 12.85 -2.59 -5.34
CA LYS A 134 14.16 -1.94 -5.37
C LYS A 134 14.17 -0.66 -4.55
N VAL A 135 13.21 0.24 -4.78
CA VAL A 135 13.14 1.52 -4.05
C VAL A 135 12.91 1.27 -2.57
N TYR A 136 12.00 0.37 -2.21
CA TYR A 136 11.68 0.03 -0.82
C TYR A 136 12.91 -0.41 -0.02
N PHE A 137 13.68 -1.37 -0.52
CA PHE A 137 14.88 -1.82 0.19
C PHE A 137 16.02 -0.81 0.17
N ASN A 138 16.17 -0.03 -0.92
CA ASN A 138 17.13 1.07 -0.95
C ASN A 138 16.78 2.17 0.08
N THR A 139 15.48 2.47 0.26
CA THR A 139 15.02 3.43 1.27
C THR A 139 15.25 2.90 2.68
N ILE A 140 15.03 1.60 2.93
CA ILE A 140 15.41 0.98 4.21
C ILE A 140 16.89 1.17 4.47
N ASP A 141 17.76 0.90 3.48
CA ASP A 141 19.21 1.01 3.64
C ASP A 141 19.64 2.44 3.98
N LEU A 142 19.14 3.40 3.20
CA LEU A 142 19.33 4.83 3.47
C LEU A 142 18.89 5.20 4.88
N PHE A 143 17.74 4.71 5.33
CA PHE A 143 17.19 5.05 6.64
C PHE A 143 17.99 4.41 7.77
N VAL A 144 18.45 3.16 7.60
CA VAL A 144 19.34 2.50 8.55
C VAL A 144 20.67 3.26 8.67
N ASP A 145 21.28 3.64 7.54
CA ASP A 145 22.54 4.39 7.53
C ASP A 145 22.41 5.75 8.24
N LYS A 146 21.23 6.37 8.17
CA LYS A 146 20.89 7.61 8.87
C LYS A 146 20.34 7.42 10.29
N SER A 147 20.33 6.19 10.81
CA SER A 147 19.78 5.85 12.13
C SER A 147 18.29 6.22 12.30
N TYR A 148 17.52 6.21 11.21
CA TYR A 148 16.07 6.34 11.24
C TYR A 148 15.39 5.01 11.57
N PHE A 149 14.23 5.09 12.24
CA PHE A 149 13.40 3.92 12.54
C PHE A 149 12.76 3.35 11.27
N VAL A 150 13.00 2.06 11.00
CA VAL A 150 12.52 1.31 9.82
C VAL A 150 11.61 0.14 10.20
N GLY A 151 11.30 -0.04 11.48
CA GLY A 151 10.47 -1.16 11.95
C GLY A 151 9.02 -1.13 11.44
N LYS A 152 8.48 0.04 11.06
CA LYS A 152 7.10 0.20 10.57
C LYS A 152 7.09 0.51 9.07
N ASP A 153 6.52 -0.39 8.26
CA ASP A 153 6.50 -0.28 6.79
C ASP A 153 5.83 1.01 6.31
N GLN A 154 4.74 1.43 6.96
CA GLN A 154 4.00 2.64 6.59
C GLN A 154 4.89 3.89 6.54
N HIS A 155 5.85 4.02 7.47
CA HIS A 155 6.76 5.17 7.48
C HIS A 155 7.63 5.24 6.21
N ILE A 156 8.09 4.08 5.74
CA ILE A 156 8.88 3.93 4.52
C ILE A 156 7.97 4.12 3.30
N MET A 157 6.79 3.52 3.30
CA MET A 157 5.81 3.65 2.22
C MET A 157 5.39 5.10 2.00
N ASN A 158 5.13 5.84 3.07
CA ASN A 158 4.80 7.26 3.01
C ASN A 158 5.93 8.06 2.35
N ALA A 159 7.18 7.85 2.79
CA ALA A 159 8.34 8.53 2.23
C ALA A 159 8.46 8.27 0.72
N ILE A 160 8.38 7.00 0.31
CA ILE A 160 8.48 6.62 -1.11
C ILE A 160 7.33 7.20 -1.92
N ALA A 161 6.11 7.13 -1.41
CA ALA A 161 4.93 7.62 -2.11
C ALA A 161 5.00 9.14 -2.35
N LEU A 162 5.45 9.91 -1.36
CA LEU A 162 5.60 11.36 -1.49
C LEU A 162 6.77 11.72 -2.41
N ALA A 163 7.92 11.05 -2.28
CA ALA A 163 9.10 11.28 -3.13
C ALA A 163 8.87 10.89 -4.60
N HIS A 164 7.94 9.97 -4.86
CA HIS A 164 7.65 9.44 -6.20
C HIS A 164 6.16 9.53 -6.56
N SER A 165 5.50 10.63 -6.21
CA SER A 165 4.03 10.79 -6.37
C SER A 165 3.49 10.51 -7.78
N THR A 166 4.27 10.77 -8.83
CA THR A 166 3.93 10.47 -10.24
C THR A 166 3.92 8.97 -10.57
N ARG A 167 4.46 8.13 -9.69
CA ARG A 167 4.49 6.66 -9.81
C ARG A 167 3.38 5.99 -9.00
N ILE A 168 2.53 6.75 -8.30
CA ILE A 168 1.56 6.18 -7.35
C ILE A 168 0.12 6.43 -7.81
N LEU A 169 -0.67 5.36 -7.77
CA LEU A 169 -2.12 5.37 -7.69
C LEU A 169 -2.53 5.13 -6.24
N VAL A 170 -3.64 5.74 -5.84
CA VAL A 170 -4.15 5.62 -4.48
C VAL A 170 -5.61 5.21 -4.50
N ILE A 171 -5.96 4.27 -3.64
CA ILE A 171 -7.34 4.02 -3.21
C ILE A 171 -7.64 5.02 -2.10
N LEU A 172 -8.69 5.81 -2.24
CA LEU A 172 -9.20 6.73 -1.23
C LEU A 172 -10.10 5.97 -0.25
N SER A 173 -9.49 5.13 0.58
CA SER A 173 -10.21 4.18 1.43
C SER A 173 -11.15 4.85 2.44
N PHE A 174 -10.81 6.05 2.90
CA PHE A 174 -11.70 6.88 3.74
C PHE A 174 -13.00 7.33 3.05
N ARG A 175 -13.12 7.22 1.73
CA ARG A 175 -14.36 7.49 1.00
C ARG A 175 -15.23 6.24 0.84
N LEU A 176 -14.71 5.06 1.17
CA LEU A 176 -15.44 3.80 1.04
C LEU A 176 -16.31 3.55 2.28
N LYS A 177 -17.58 3.24 2.05
CA LYS A 177 -18.59 3.00 3.11
C LYS A 177 -18.86 1.51 3.33
N CYS A 178 -17.84 0.67 3.29
CA CYS A 178 -18.03 -0.79 3.39
C CYS A 178 -17.07 -1.51 4.33
N GLY A 179 -16.90 -0.93 5.51
CA GLY A 179 -16.16 -1.52 6.61
C GLY A 179 -15.11 -0.55 7.13
N ASN A 180 -14.12 -1.11 7.80
CA ASN A 180 -12.97 -0.39 8.30
C ASN A 180 -12.04 -0.03 7.13
N GLU A 181 -11.67 1.24 6.99
CA GLU A 181 -10.84 1.81 5.91
C GLU A 181 -9.49 1.10 5.72
N TRP A 182 -8.99 0.41 6.74
CA TRP A 182 -7.76 -0.38 6.70
C TRP A 182 -7.93 -1.76 6.03
N PHE A 183 -9.17 -2.14 5.67
CA PHE A 183 -9.51 -3.50 5.20
C PHE A 183 -10.58 -3.51 4.09
N VAL A 184 -10.77 -2.39 3.40
CA VAL A 184 -11.80 -2.22 2.35
C VAL A 184 -11.47 -2.89 1.02
N TYR A 185 -10.23 -3.34 0.82
CA TYR A 185 -9.76 -3.85 -0.48
C TYR A 185 -10.33 -5.22 -0.86
N GLY A 186 -10.67 -6.08 0.12
CA GLY A 186 -11.38 -7.33 -0.16
C GLY A 186 -12.70 -7.05 -0.89
N PRO A 187 -13.63 -6.31 -0.26
CA PRO A 187 -14.87 -5.89 -0.90
C PRO A 187 -14.69 -5.00 -2.12
N LEU A 188 -13.70 -4.10 -2.16
CA LEU A 188 -13.46 -3.23 -3.32
C LEU A 188 -13.13 -4.03 -4.59
N LEU A 189 -12.28 -5.06 -4.46
CA LEU A 189 -11.75 -5.84 -5.58
C LEU A 189 -12.60 -7.06 -5.94
N ALA A 190 -13.66 -7.36 -5.19
CA ALA A 190 -14.59 -8.43 -5.49
C ALA A 190 -15.48 -8.14 -6.73
N ASP A 191 -16.00 -9.20 -7.34
CA ASP A 191 -16.95 -9.12 -8.46
C ASP A 191 -18.21 -8.32 -8.09
N GLN A 192 -18.71 -7.50 -9.02
CA GLN A 192 -19.86 -6.63 -8.76
C GLN A 192 -21.16 -7.38 -8.46
N ASN A 193 -21.34 -8.57 -9.02
CA ASN A 193 -22.56 -9.36 -8.82
C ASN A 193 -22.56 -10.05 -7.46
N GLU A 194 -21.38 -10.40 -6.93
CA GLU A 194 -21.23 -10.89 -5.55
C GLU A 194 -21.55 -9.80 -4.52
N LYS A 195 -21.30 -8.53 -4.84
CA LYS A 195 -21.59 -7.40 -3.94
C LYS A 195 -23.08 -7.23 -3.65
N LYS A 196 -23.91 -7.34 -4.69
CA LYS A 196 -25.34 -7.04 -4.62
C LYS A 196 -26.16 -8.15 -3.95
N SER A 197 -25.73 -9.41 -4.09
CA SER A 197 -26.50 -10.56 -3.60
C SER A 197 -26.22 -10.90 -2.13
N LEU A 198 -25.04 -10.56 -1.61
CA LEU A 198 -24.60 -11.03 -0.28
C LEU A 198 -24.54 -9.95 0.80
N PHE A 199 -24.31 -8.67 0.48
CA PHE A 199 -23.81 -7.74 1.50
C PHE A 199 -24.80 -6.71 2.03
N ARG A 200 -25.96 -6.45 1.39
CA ARG A 200 -26.89 -5.34 1.73
C ARG A 200 -26.23 -3.96 1.94
N LEU A 201 -24.94 -3.85 1.64
CA LEU A 201 -24.04 -2.72 1.78
C LEU A 201 -23.42 -2.57 0.40
N ASP A 202 -23.89 -1.57 -0.33
CA ASP A 202 -23.23 -1.18 -1.55
C ASP A 202 -21.87 -0.62 -1.12
N CYS A 203 -20.77 -1.28 -1.48
CA CYS A 203 -19.43 -0.68 -1.46
C CYS A 203 -19.33 0.48 -2.48
N HIS A 204 -20.39 1.25 -2.66
CA HIS A 204 -20.56 2.26 -3.68
C HIS A 204 -21.58 3.29 -3.20
N SER A 205 -21.11 4.43 -2.68
CA SER A 205 -21.76 5.69 -3.03
C SER A 205 -21.12 6.34 -4.27
N GLU A 206 -19.96 5.84 -4.71
CA GLU A 206 -19.19 6.37 -5.84
C GLU A 206 -18.61 5.22 -6.69
N GLY A 207 -18.45 5.45 -8.01
CA GLY A 207 -17.88 4.44 -8.93
C GLY A 207 -16.41 4.12 -8.62
N LEU A 208 -15.92 2.94 -9.02
CA LEU A 208 -14.53 2.49 -8.76
C LEU A 208 -13.48 3.55 -9.10
N MET A 209 -13.66 4.25 -10.22
CA MET A 209 -12.72 5.29 -10.68
C MET A 209 -12.83 6.62 -9.93
N ASN A 210 -13.83 6.81 -9.08
CA ASN A 210 -13.96 8.01 -8.24
C ASN A 210 -13.07 7.91 -6.98
N VAL A 211 -12.86 6.67 -6.52
CA VAL A 211 -12.06 6.36 -5.33
C VAL A 211 -10.62 5.96 -5.67
N ILE A 212 -10.27 5.85 -6.95
CA ILE A 212 -8.90 5.59 -7.39
C ILE A 212 -8.36 6.80 -8.12
N GLN A 213 -7.29 7.37 -7.60
CA GLN A 213 -6.73 8.62 -8.09
C GLN A 213 -5.21 8.59 -8.15
N LYS A 214 -4.66 9.52 -8.92
CA LYS A 214 -3.22 9.75 -9.05
C LYS A 214 -2.74 10.60 -7.87
N LEU A 215 -1.70 10.19 -7.16
CA LEU A 215 -1.24 10.89 -5.95
C LEU A 215 -0.77 12.32 -6.24
N ASP A 216 0.01 12.50 -7.30
CA ASP A 216 0.43 13.81 -7.82
C ASP A 216 -0.76 14.73 -8.13
N LYS A 217 -1.86 14.18 -8.69
CA LYS A 217 -3.07 14.96 -8.96
C LYS A 217 -3.74 15.45 -7.66
N ILE A 218 -3.90 14.56 -6.67
CA ILE A 218 -4.42 14.93 -5.35
C ILE A 218 -3.58 16.05 -4.75
N CYS A 219 -2.25 15.94 -4.87
CA CYS A 219 -1.37 16.97 -4.34
C CYS A 219 -1.47 18.32 -5.04
N LEU A 220 -1.64 18.34 -6.36
CA LEU A 220 -1.90 19.59 -7.09
C LEU A 220 -3.22 20.25 -6.64
N GLU A 221 -4.27 19.46 -6.42
CA GLU A 221 -5.55 19.96 -5.94
C GLU A 221 -5.43 20.58 -4.54
N GLU A 222 -4.74 19.91 -3.61
CA GLU A 222 -4.51 20.42 -2.24
C GLU A 222 -3.66 21.71 -2.20
N ILE A 223 -2.74 21.89 -3.15
CA ILE A 223 -1.92 23.11 -3.25
C ILE A 223 -2.72 24.29 -3.83
N ASN A 224 -3.63 24.02 -4.78
CA ASN A 224 -4.37 25.08 -5.49
C ASN A 224 -5.59 25.62 -4.71
N ILE A 225 -6.09 24.89 -3.72
CA ILE A 225 -7.24 25.30 -2.89
C ILE A 225 -6.85 26.35 -1.83
N SER A 226 -5.56 26.63 -1.67
CA SER A 226 -4.99 27.50 -0.61
C SER A 226 -4.30 28.74 -1.14
#